data_AF-A0A6A4HB87-F1
#
_entry.id   AF-A0A6A4HB87-F1
#
_cell.length_a   1.000
_cell.length_b   1.000
_cell.length_c   1.000
_cell.angle_alpha   90.00
_cell.angle_beta   90.00
_cell.angle_gamma   90.00
#
_symmetry.space_group_name_H-M   'P 1'
#
loop_
_entity.id
_entity.type
_entity.pdbx_description
1 polymer ?
#
loop_
_entity_poly.entity_id
_entity_poly.type
_entity_poly.pdbx_seq_one_letter_code
_entity_poly.pdbx_strand_id
1 'polypeptide(L)'
;MVQWRLLKTCKWRGRAHDWTGMQGTAQGELAVKCPACPHPGWNLPSNWKEYPEELQFYFYMFLAIDANLRLKNKIVSNETKNPLLSDGWAYFVRKTEYAEHLKRFVNQTEMSSCSGFAAMFLANLKNVKGLRTSGVAGICCARHGLWRKNGMGDLQWSINFWTRMEEINPNIRIRYNKENIIFMIPKFHIKAHQEINHQKFSFDYQPGVGQTHAETVEEGWASSNKAASQTKEMSAASRALTLDDIFGFFNWQLAQSLDRVLAKRLIRAVKEFKIHDDDFMEFSESLRESVGDKTIHQWDKMIEEWEKDKTKPCPYELPRDEKMSLKEVEIELTKEEHEALSRGVNVHSSSSYIPVLSKSRQPPILLPLKCWSFNKFRDFQSLLMPTLHDYLNESQQESFDKPDADNPENIKLFLPSDFRLSARNGACVGGLSAMETQLREAEARDSLKHLRQGLRARTMTSEFKLKNITGRVRNTRTQGVLRKIDLQVYKNKLRYRRGRSEWEKELKVLEDDDVRGLNEWALSREERAQEEARREHGFIDEIAQAWAKAIEPFLGFGKTKRFPHWTPRLKMPCGWNMQKQKPEVTDGKRRYFF
;
A
#
# COMPACT_ATOMS: atom_id res chain seq x y z
N MET A 1 -12.03 26.36 32.98
CA MET A 1 -10.93 25.70 32.23
C MET A 1 -10.75 26.29 30.82
N VAL A 2 -11.82 26.51 30.04
CA VAL A 2 -11.76 27.11 28.68
C VAL A 2 -11.08 28.48 28.64
N GLN A 3 -11.45 29.41 29.53
CA GLN A 3 -10.84 30.74 29.63
C GLN A 3 -9.33 30.69 29.91
N TRP A 4 -8.90 29.85 30.85
CA TRP A 4 -7.48 29.67 31.19
C TRP A 4 -6.66 29.21 29.98
N ARG A 5 -7.19 28.26 29.19
CA ARG A 5 -6.50 27.76 27.98
C ARG A 5 -6.33 28.86 26.94
N LEU A 6 -7.40 29.61 26.67
CA LEU A 6 -7.34 30.76 25.77
C LEU A 6 -6.26 31.77 26.21
N LEU A 7 -6.27 32.17 27.48
CA LEU A 7 -5.30 33.12 28.02
C LEU A 7 -3.87 32.60 27.90
N LYS A 8 -3.64 31.30 28.12
CA LYS A 8 -2.33 30.67 27.95
C LYS A 8 -1.88 30.67 26.50
N THR A 9 -2.76 30.35 25.55
CA THR A 9 -2.44 30.39 24.13
C THR A 9 -2.14 31.81 23.67
N CYS A 10 -2.93 32.80 24.07
CA CYS A 10 -2.66 34.21 23.79
C CYS A 10 -1.32 34.67 24.39
N LYS A 11 -0.99 34.24 25.62
CA LYS A 11 0.32 34.51 26.26
C LYS A 11 1.46 33.87 25.47
N TRP A 12 1.36 32.59 25.10
CA TRP A 12 2.39 31.90 24.32
C TRP A 12 2.60 32.47 22.92
N ARG A 13 1.57 33.11 22.35
CA ARG A 13 1.62 33.78 21.05
C ARG A 13 1.92 35.27 21.15
N GLY A 14 2.22 35.78 22.34
CA GLY A 14 2.61 37.17 22.53
C GLY A 14 1.50 38.18 22.23
N ARG A 15 0.22 37.80 22.25
CA ARG A 15 -0.91 38.72 21.95
C ARG A 15 -1.00 39.89 22.93
N ALA A 16 -0.38 39.78 24.10
CA ALA A 16 -0.27 40.88 25.07
C ALA A 16 0.66 42.01 24.60
N HIS A 17 1.51 41.76 23.60
CA HIS A 17 2.42 42.76 23.00
C HIS A 17 1.86 43.40 21.72
N ASP A 18 0.71 42.92 21.24
CA ASP A 18 0.01 43.53 20.12
C ASP A 18 -0.84 44.71 20.60
N TRP A 19 -0.73 45.86 19.93
CA TRP A 19 -1.46 47.08 20.26
C TRP A 19 -2.99 46.93 20.12
N THR A 20 -3.45 45.98 19.30
CA THR A 20 -4.87 45.60 19.18
C THR A 20 -5.36 44.65 20.29
N GLY A 21 -4.44 44.17 21.12
CA GLY A 21 -4.70 43.21 22.20
C GLY A 21 -5.26 41.86 21.73
N MET A 22 -5.94 41.16 22.64
CA MET A 22 -6.58 39.87 22.33
C MET A 22 -7.75 40.01 21.36
N GLN A 23 -8.49 41.12 21.42
CA GLN A 23 -9.67 41.35 20.57
C GLN A 23 -9.32 41.52 19.09
N GLY A 24 -8.12 42.03 18.78
CA GLY A 24 -7.61 42.13 17.41
C GLY A 24 -7.03 40.84 16.84
N THR A 25 -7.15 39.70 17.54
CA THR A 25 -6.58 38.42 17.04
C THR A 25 -7.28 37.99 15.74
N ALA A 26 -6.52 37.94 14.66
CA ALA A 26 -7.01 37.56 13.33
C ALA A 26 -7.18 36.04 13.17
N GLN A 27 -7.87 35.63 12.11
CA GLN A 27 -8.08 34.22 11.81
C GLN A 27 -6.73 33.47 11.63
N GLY A 28 -6.59 32.38 12.39
CA GLY A 28 -5.44 31.49 12.34
C GLY A 28 -4.14 32.10 12.88
N GLU A 29 -4.21 33.27 13.52
CA GLU A 29 -3.03 33.99 13.98
C GLU A 29 -2.32 33.28 15.14
N LEU A 30 -3.04 32.50 15.94
CA LEU A 30 -2.48 31.73 17.06
C LEU A 30 -1.83 30.41 16.60
N ALA A 31 -1.84 30.08 15.31
CA ALA A 31 -1.18 28.89 14.79
C ALA A 31 0.32 29.12 14.58
N VAL A 32 1.15 28.10 14.84
CA VAL A 32 2.57 28.14 14.48
C VAL A 32 2.69 27.98 12.97
N LYS A 33 3.25 29.00 12.30
CA LYS A 33 3.56 28.94 10.88
C LYS A 33 4.83 28.09 10.67
N CYS A 34 4.87 27.34 9.56
CA CYS A 34 6.10 26.65 9.14
C CYS A 34 7.09 27.68 8.58
N PRO A 35 8.27 27.86 9.19
CA PRO A 35 9.25 28.86 8.72
C PRO A 35 9.97 28.43 7.44
N ALA A 36 9.94 27.14 7.07
CA ALA A 36 10.56 26.61 5.87
C ALA A 36 9.62 26.56 4.65
N CYS A 37 8.31 26.76 4.83
CA CYS A 37 7.41 26.91 3.68
C CYS A 37 7.59 28.30 3.04
N PRO A 38 7.34 28.45 1.74
CA PRO A 38 7.43 29.74 1.07
C PRO A 38 6.30 30.68 1.54
N HIS A 39 6.64 31.89 1.96
CA HIS A 39 5.71 32.93 2.41
C HIS A 39 6.10 34.27 1.76
N PRO A 40 5.25 34.83 0.89
CA PRO A 40 5.47 36.16 0.32
C PRO A 40 5.65 37.22 1.41
N GLY A 41 6.67 38.07 1.26
CA GLY A 41 6.98 39.16 2.21
C GLY A 41 7.63 38.71 3.52
N TRP A 42 7.97 37.42 3.68
CA TRP A 42 8.69 36.93 4.86
C TRP A 42 9.98 36.20 4.50
N ASN A 43 9.92 35.16 3.66
CA ASN A 43 11.08 34.34 3.30
C ASN A 43 11.16 34.01 1.80
N LEU A 44 10.41 34.74 0.98
CA LEU A 44 10.55 34.75 -0.47
C LEU A 44 11.26 36.04 -0.94
N PRO A 45 12.16 35.97 -1.94
CA PRO A 45 12.70 37.16 -2.61
C PRO A 45 11.58 38.06 -3.13
N SER A 46 11.74 39.38 -3.19
CA SER A 46 10.68 40.29 -3.66
C SER A 46 10.26 40.02 -5.10
N ASN A 47 11.20 39.65 -5.96
CA ASN A 47 11.02 39.35 -7.38
C ASN A 47 10.74 37.86 -7.67
N TRP A 48 10.34 37.05 -6.69
CA TRP A 48 10.11 35.61 -6.85
C TRP A 48 9.17 35.24 -8.02
N LYS A 49 8.23 36.13 -8.37
CA LYS A 49 7.29 35.97 -9.50
C LYS A 49 7.93 36.16 -10.88
N GLU A 50 9.08 36.81 -10.94
CA GLU A 50 9.80 37.14 -12.18
C GLU A 50 10.87 36.10 -12.51
N TYR A 51 11.07 35.09 -11.66
CA TYR A 51 12.01 34.01 -11.92
C TYR A 51 11.61 33.22 -13.17
N PRO A 52 12.59 32.68 -13.94
CA PRO A 52 12.31 31.80 -15.07
C PRO A 52 11.38 30.65 -14.68
N GLU A 53 10.50 30.23 -15.59
CA GLU A 53 9.51 29.16 -15.36
C GLU A 53 10.17 27.88 -14.84
N GLU A 54 11.32 27.54 -15.41
CA GLU A 54 12.14 26.38 -15.02
C GLU A 54 12.59 26.42 -13.56
N LEU A 55 12.63 27.59 -12.89
CA LEU A 55 13.06 27.76 -11.50
C LEU A 55 11.90 28.07 -10.54
N GLN A 56 10.68 28.24 -11.04
CA GLN A 56 9.50 28.55 -10.22
C GLN A 56 9.22 27.45 -9.17
N PHE A 57 9.66 26.21 -9.43
CA PHE A 57 9.49 25.10 -8.51
C PHE A 57 10.15 25.31 -7.14
N TYR A 58 11.17 26.18 -7.03
CA TYR A 58 11.79 26.53 -5.74
C TYR A 58 10.79 27.17 -4.77
N PHE A 59 9.74 27.81 -5.29
CA PHE A 59 8.76 28.55 -4.50
C PHE A 59 7.44 27.79 -4.31
N TYR A 60 7.37 26.53 -4.74
CA TYR A 60 6.16 25.72 -4.62
C TYR A 60 5.81 25.41 -3.16
N MET A 61 4.54 25.65 -2.82
CA MET A 61 3.97 25.26 -1.55
C MET A 61 3.32 23.89 -1.64
N PHE A 62 3.94 22.90 -1.01
CA PHE A 62 3.38 21.55 -0.93
C PHE A 62 2.40 21.45 0.24
N LEU A 63 1.12 21.20 -0.07
CA LEU A 63 0.07 20.98 0.91
C LEU A 63 -0.42 19.53 0.81
N ALA A 64 -0.51 18.86 1.95
CA ALA A 64 -1.15 17.56 2.06
C ALA A 64 -2.51 17.75 2.75
N ILE A 65 -3.54 17.11 2.19
CA ILE A 65 -4.92 17.15 2.71
C ILE A 65 -5.32 15.72 2.99
N ASP A 66 -5.75 15.44 4.21
CA ASP A 66 -6.24 14.11 4.58
C ASP A 66 -7.33 14.18 5.65
N ALA A 67 -8.03 13.07 5.86
CA ALA A 67 -9.20 12.93 6.71
C ALA A 67 -8.98 11.88 7.82
N ASN A 68 -9.01 12.33 9.08
CA ASN A 68 -8.91 11.47 10.24
C ASN A 68 -10.28 11.11 10.83
N LEU A 69 -10.71 9.86 10.58
CA LEU A 69 -11.99 9.30 11.06
C LEU A 69 -11.94 8.80 12.51
N ARG A 70 -10.79 8.86 13.20
CA ARG A 70 -10.68 8.46 14.62
C ARG A 70 -11.08 9.60 15.57
N LEU A 71 -10.91 10.85 15.16
CA LEU A 71 -11.24 12.06 15.94
C LEU A 71 -12.75 12.36 15.97
N LYS A 72 -13.57 11.37 16.33
CA LYS A 72 -15.04 11.49 16.46
C LYS A 72 -15.41 12.35 17.67
N ASN A 73 -16.59 12.96 17.67
CA ASN A 73 -17.15 13.66 18.84
C ASN A 73 -18.62 13.30 19.01
N LYS A 74 -19.04 12.98 20.24
CA LYS A 74 -20.45 12.73 20.58
C LYS A 74 -21.19 14.03 20.89
N ILE A 75 -22.50 13.99 20.76
CA ILE A 75 -23.38 15.07 21.18
C ILE A 75 -23.58 14.96 22.70
N VAL A 76 -22.72 15.63 23.48
CA VAL A 76 -22.73 15.56 24.96
C VAL A 76 -23.24 16.85 25.62
N SER A 77 -23.24 17.99 24.92
CA SER A 77 -23.66 19.29 25.47
C SER A 77 -23.99 20.33 24.39
N ASN A 78 -24.82 21.32 24.73
CA ASN A 78 -25.17 22.44 23.85
C ASN A 78 -24.18 23.61 23.94
N GLU A 79 -24.02 24.32 22.82
CA GLU A 79 -23.05 25.43 22.68
C GLU A 79 -23.37 26.64 23.58
N THR A 80 -24.65 26.84 23.93
CA THR A 80 -25.07 27.87 24.89
C THR A 80 -24.50 27.67 26.29
N LYS A 81 -24.28 26.41 26.72
CA LYS A 81 -23.68 26.10 28.03
C LYS A 81 -22.15 26.11 28.00
N ASN A 82 -21.54 25.97 26.82
CA ASN A 82 -20.09 25.89 26.65
C ASN A 82 -19.67 26.58 25.34
N PRO A 83 -19.60 27.93 25.32
CA PRO A 83 -19.22 28.67 24.13
C PRO A 83 -17.73 28.51 23.81
N LEU A 84 -17.40 28.50 22.52
CA LEU A 84 -16.02 28.56 22.05
C LEU A 84 -15.53 30.01 22.05
N LEU A 85 -14.46 30.30 22.78
CA LEU A 85 -13.96 31.67 22.97
C LEU A 85 -12.93 32.12 21.93
N SER A 86 -12.43 31.22 21.09
CA SER A 86 -11.35 31.48 20.12
C SER A 86 -11.64 30.85 18.76
N ASP A 87 -12.90 30.98 18.32
CA ASP A 87 -13.37 30.36 17.07
C ASP A 87 -12.59 30.89 15.86
N GLY A 88 -11.92 29.97 15.15
CA GLY A 88 -11.09 30.30 14.00
C GLY A 88 -9.75 30.99 14.32
N TRP A 89 -9.32 31.11 15.58
CA TRP A 89 -8.08 31.82 15.91
C TRP A 89 -6.80 31.01 15.68
N ALA A 90 -6.90 29.68 15.57
CA ALA A 90 -5.75 28.77 15.47
C ALA A 90 -5.86 27.79 14.27
N TYR A 91 -6.06 26.49 14.52
CA TYR A 91 -6.01 25.46 13.48
C TYR A 91 -7.37 25.15 12.89
N PHE A 92 -8.45 25.21 13.68
CA PHE A 92 -9.81 25.04 13.16
C PHE A 92 -10.28 26.23 12.34
N VAL A 93 -11.07 25.95 11.30
CA VAL A 93 -11.88 26.95 10.58
C VAL A 93 -12.94 27.53 11.51
N ARG A 94 -13.40 28.75 11.21
CA ARG A 94 -14.50 29.38 11.95
C ARG A 94 -15.77 28.57 11.78
N LYS A 95 -16.41 28.18 12.87
CA LYS A 95 -17.56 27.26 12.86
C LYS A 95 -18.78 27.82 12.12
N THR A 96 -19.09 29.10 12.30
CA THR A 96 -20.28 29.73 11.71
C THR A 96 -20.22 29.71 10.18
N GLU A 97 -19.13 30.25 9.63
CA GLU A 97 -18.87 30.28 8.19
C GLU A 97 -18.79 28.87 7.60
N TYR A 98 -18.17 27.93 8.33
CA TYR A 98 -18.08 26.54 7.89
C TYR A 98 -19.44 25.84 7.90
N ALA A 99 -20.27 26.04 8.94
CA ALA A 99 -21.61 25.45 9.01
C ALA A 99 -22.55 26.01 7.93
N GLU A 100 -22.46 27.31 7.62
CA GLU A 100 -23.19 27.92 6.50
C GLU A 100 -22.78 27.34 5.15
N HIS A 101 -21.48 27.08 4.97
CA HIS A 101 -20.98 26.39 3.79
C HIS A 101 -21.55 24.98 3.68
N LEU A 102 -21.53 24.20 4.77
CA LEU A 102 -22.03 22.82 4.78
C LEU A 102 -23.51 22.70 4.41
N LYS A 103 -24.36 23.67 4.78
CA LYS A 103 -25.80 23.66 4.43
C LYS A 103 -26.06 23.60 2.92
N ARG A 104 -25.14 24.07 2.08
CA ARG A 104 -25.30 24.09 0.62
C ARG A 104 -25.15 22.71 -0.03
N PHE A 105 -24.56 21.75 0.68
CA PHE A 105 -24.13 20.46 0.10
C PHE A 105 -24.81 19.23 0.72
N VAL A 106 -25.89 19.42 1.50
CA VAL A 106 -26.57 18.35 2.26
C VAL A 106 -27.16 17.25 1.37
N ASN A 107 -27.59 17.58 0.14
CA ASN A 107 -28.28 16.65 -0.77
C ASN A 107 -27.38 16.08 -1.88
N GLN A 108 -26.06 16.29 -1.80
CA GLN A 108 -25.15 15.86 -2.87
C GLN A 108 -24.90 14.36 -2.81
N THR A 109 -25.09 13.65 -3.93
CA THR A 109 -24.83 12.22 -4.04
C THR A 109 -23.33 11.94 -3.97
N GLU A 110 -22.94 11.03 -3.08
CA GLU A 110 -21.54 10.65 -2.86
C GLU A 110 -21.03 9.79 -4.02
N MET A 111 -19.97 10.22 -4.70
CA MET A 111 -19.25 9.39 -5.67
C MET A 111 -17.98 8.86 -5.02
N SER A 112 -17.60 7.61 -5.28
CA SER A 112 -16.25 7.13 -4.93
C SER A 112 -15.64 6.46 -6.14
N SER A 113 -14.55 7.03 -6.66
CA SER A 113 -13.73 6.37 -7.70
C SER A 113 -12.66 5.46 -7.09
N CYS A 114 -12.50 5.48 -5.76
CA CYS A 114 -11.52 4.69 -5.02
C CYS A 114 -12.20 3.48 -4.35
N SER A 115 -11.97 2.29 -4.92
CA SER A 115 -12.60 1.03 -4.50
C SER A 115 -12.23 0.61 -3.06
N GLY A 116 -11.01 0.90 -2.62
CA GLY A 116 -10.57 0.62 -1.24
C GLY A 116 -11.20 1.55 -0.19
N PHE A 117 -11.41 2.82 -0.54
CA PHE A 117 -12.01 3.79 0.37
C PHE A 117 -13.52 3.57 0.54
N ALA A 118 -14.21 3.11 -0.52
CA ALA A 118 -15.63 2.78 -0.47
C ALA A 118 -15.95 1.74 0.61
N ALA A 119 -15.16 0.67 0.72
CA ALA A 119 -15.34 -0.37 1.73
C ALA A 119 -15.09 0.13 3.17
N MET A 120 -14.04 0.94 3.37
CA MET A 120 -13.72 1.54 4.67
C MET A 120 -14.77 2.59 5.08
N PHE A 121 -15.29 3.34 4.12
CA PHE A 121 -16.32 4.34 4.32
C PHE A 121 -17.66 3.69 4.71
N LEU A 122 -18.10 2.66 3.97
CA LEU A 122 -19.30 1.87 4.30
C LEU A 122 -19.21 1.21 5.68
N ALA A 123 -18.04 0.74 6.10
CA ALA A 123 -17.82 0.20 7.45
C ALA A 123 -17.94 1.28 8.55
N ASN A 124 -17.50 2.51 8.27
CA ASN A 124 -17.58 3.64 9.20
C ASN A 124 -18.97 4.28 9.28
N LEU A 125 -19.77 4.22 8.21
CA LEU A 125 -21.17 4.67 8.18
C LEU A 125 -22.10 3.86 9.11
N LYS A 126 -21.72 2.65 9.53
CA LYS A 126 -22.54 1.85 10.46
C LYS A 126 -22.56 2.42 11.90
N ASN A 127 -21.63 3.32 12.25
CA ASN A 127 -21.39 3.78 13.63
C ASN A 127 -21.51 5.32 13.82
N VAL A 128 -22.32 6.02 13.01
CA VAL A 128 -22.42 7.50 13.05
C VAL A 128 -23.56 8.05 13.91
N LYS A 129 -24.53 7.21 14.33
CA LYS A 129 -25.66 7.67 15.16
C LYS A 129 -25.16 8.21 16.51
N GLY A 130 -25.60 9.42 16.89
CA GLY A 130 -25.22 10.09 18.15
C GLY A 130 -23.90 10.86 18.14
N LEU A 131 -23.26 11.02 16.96
CA LEU A 131 -22.05 11.83 16.80
C LEU A 131 -22.36 13.23 16.28
N ARG A 132 -21.65 14.23 16.81
CA ARG A 132 -21.60 15.60 16.29
C ARG A 132 -20.70 15.69 15.06
N THR A 133 -19.57 14.97 15.08
CA THR A 133 -18.61 14.89 13.96
C THR A 133 -18.11 13.45 13.82
N SER A 134 -18.00 13.00 12.56
CA SER A 134 -17.49 11.68 12.18
C SER A 134 -15.96 11.64 12.09
N GLY A 135 -15.29 12.80 12.12
CA GLY A 135 -13.83 12.94 12.06
C GLY A 135 -13.38 14.36 11.70
N VAL A 136 -12.09 14.53 11.42
CA VAL A 136 -11.48 15.84 11.11
C VAL A 136 -10.70 15.76 9.81
N ALA A 137 -10.96 16.67 8.87
CA ALA A 137 -10.10 16.94 7.73
C ALA A 137 -8.99 17.89 8.17
N GLY A 138 -7.78 17.66 7.67
CA GLY A 138 -6.62 18.47 8.01
C GLY A 138 -5.75 18.78 6.81
N ILE A 139 -5.21 20.00 6.79
CA ILE A 139 -4.20 20.44 5.83
C ILE A 139 -2.89 20.68 6.56
N CYS A 140 -1.80 20.05 6.13
CA CYS A 140 -0.44 20.31 6.60
C CYS A 140 0.50 20.63 5.44
N CYS A 141 1.70 21.13 5.74
CA CYS A 141 2.74 21.20 4.72
C CYS A 141 3.32 19.80 4.47
N ALA A 142 3.26 19.33 3.22
CA ALA A 142 3.57 17.94 2.88
C ALA A 142 5.05 17.56 3.03
N ARG A 143 5.96 18.54 3.13
CA ARG A 143 7.41 18.34 3.30
C ARG A 143 7.89 18.45 4.75
N HIS A 144 7.21 19.27 5.57
CA HIS A 144 7.65 19.56 6.93
C HIS A 144 6.67 19.09 8.01
N GLY A 145 5.43 18.72 7.65
CA GLY A 145 4.45 18.12 8.56
C GLY A 145 3.68 19.08 9.47
N LEU A 146 3.94 20.39 9.42
CA LEU A 146 3.22 21.35 10.26
C LEU A 146 1.81 21.60 9.74
N TRP A 147 0.83 21.53 10.64
CA TRP A 147 -0.58 21.86 10.37
C TRP A 147 -0.73 23.32 9.96
N ARG A 148 -1.58 23.57 8.96
CA ARG A 148 -1.87 24.92 8.48
C ARG A 148 -2.85 25.62 9.42
N LYS A 149 -2.65 26.93 9.56
CA LYS A 149 -3.64 27.80 10.21
C LYS A 149 -4.98 27.68 9.48
N ASN A 150 -6.08 27.59 10.24
CA ASN A 150 -7.42 27.30 9.72
C ASN A 150 -7.49 26.11 8.73
N GLY A 151 -6.57 25.16 8.85
CA GLY A 151 -6.49 23.97 7.98
C GLY A 151 -7.28 22.78 8.51
N MET A 152 -7.92 22.88 9.67
CA MET A 152 -8.73 21.80 10.26
C MET A 152 -10.22 22.09 10.10
N GLY A 153 -10.99 21.10 9.65
CA GLY A 153 -12.45 21.17 9.56
C GLY A 153 -13.10 19.83 9.93
N ASP A 154 -14.30 19.85 10.51
CA ASP A 154 -15.05 18.61 10.74
C ASP A 154 -15.54 18.03 9.39
N LEU A 155 -15.45 16.71 9.20
CA LEU A 155 -15.59 16.08 7.87
C LEU A 155 -17.02 16.06 7.29
N GLN A 156 -17.15 16.60 6.06
CA GLN A 156 -18.06 16.15 4.97
C GLN A 156 -17.30 16.33 3.62
N TRP A 157 -17.33 15.32 2.72
CA TRP A 157 -16.33 15.00 1.68
C TRP A 157 -16.06 16.03 0.55
N SER A 158 -14.94 15.88 -0.18
CA SER A 158 -14.22 16.88 -1.04
C SER A 158 -14.35 16.79 -2.59
N ILE A 159 -15.35 16.09 -3.16
CA ILE A 159 -15.48 15.93 -4.63
C ILE A 159 -16.11 17.18 -5.26
N ASN A 160 -15.65 17.63 -6.45
CA ASN A 160 -16.04 18.89 -7.11
C ASN A 160 -15.36 20.15 -6.54
N PHE A 161 -14.09 20.06 -6.09
CA PHE A 161 -13.33 21.17 -5.53
C PHE A 161 -13.48 22.49 -6.33
N TRP A 162 -13.31 22.47 -7.66
CA TRP A 162 -13.40 23.68 -8.48
C TRP A 162 -14.82 24.24 -8.57
N THR A 163 -15.83 23.40 -8.84
CA THR A 163 -17.25 23.80 -8.81
C THR A 163 -17.63 24.39 -7.45
N ARG A 164 -17.10 23.82 -6.36
CA ARG A 164 -17.32 24.33 -5.00
C ARG A 164 -16.59 25.65 -4.73
N MET A 165 -15.38 25.83 -5.25
CA MET A 165 -14.63 27.09 -5.12
C MET A 165 -15.36 28.27 -5.77
N GLU A 166 -16.07 28.03 -6.88
CA GLU A 166 -16.89 29.02 -7.58
C GLU A 166 -18.17 29.40 -6.80
N GLU A 167 -18.72 28.47 -6.03
CA GLU A 167 -19.91 28.67 -5.19
C GLU A 167 -19.59 29.26 -3.79
N ILE A 168 -18.33 29.18 -3.36
CA ILE A 168 -17.88 29.64 -2.04
C ILE A 168 -17.96 31.18 -1.92
N ASN A 169 -18.20 31.67 -0.69
CA ASN A 169 -18.19 33.10 -0.37
C ASN A 169 -16.86 33.73 -0.85
N PRO A 170 -16.89 34.79 -1.69
CA PRO A 170 -15.71 35.46 -2.22
C PRO A 170 -14.62 35.77 -1.18
N ASN A 171 -15.01 36.11 0.05
CA ASN A 171 -14.08 36.48 1.14
C ASN A 171 -13.16 35.36 1.60
N ILE A 172 -13.51 34.10 1.34
CA ILE A 172 -12.74 32.90 1.74
C ILE A 172 -12.27 32.08 0.54
N ARG A 173 -12.42 32.61 -0.69
CA ARG A 173 -11.90 31.95 -1.89
C ARG A 173 -10.38 31.93 -1.87
N ILE A 174 -9.83 30.81 -2.29
CA ILE A 174 -8.40 30.67 -2.56
C ILE A 174 -8.08 31.57 -3.75
N ARG A 175 -7.02 32.38 -3.61
CA ARG A 175 -6.60 33.37 -4.62
C ARG A 175 -5.92 32.75 -5.86
N TYR A 176 -5.89 31.43 -5.96
CA TYR A 176 -5.17 30.68 -6.99
C TYR A 176 -6.17 30.01 -7.93
N ASN A 177 -5.90 30.09 -9.23
CA ASN A 177 -6.69 29.47 -10.30
C ASN A 177 -6.20 28.03 -10.58
N LYS A 178 -6.86 27.35 -11.53
CA LYS A 178 -6.56 25.96 -11.91
C LYS A 178 -5.15 25.74 -12.46
N GLU A 179 -4.54 26.77 -13.02
CA GLU A 179 -3.16 26.74 -13.53
C GLU A 179 -2.13 26.77 -12.40
N ASN A 180 -2.47 27.37 -11.26
CA ASN A 180 -1.59 27.55 -10.11
C ASN A 180 -1.67 26.45 -9.05
N ILE A 181 -2.58 25.46 -9.20
CA ILE A 181 -2.76 24.35 -8.26
C ILE A 181 -2.61 23.02 -8.98
N ILE A 182 -1.62 22.25 -8.55
CA ILE A 182 -1.35 20.91 -9.07
C ILE A 182 -1.80 19.90 -8.01
N PHE A 183 -2.78 19.06 -8.36
CA PHE A 183 -3.24 17.99 -7.48
C PHE A 183 -2.36 16.77 -7.65
N MET A 184 -1.97 16.15 -6.54
CA MET A 184 -1.12 14.96 -6.50
C MET A 184 -1.65 13.98 -5.46
N ILE A 185 -1.39 12.69 -5.65
CA ILE A 185 -1.74 11.64 -4.69
C ILE A 185 -0.46 11.20 -3.96
N PRO A 186 -0.45 11.18 -2.62
CA PRO A 186 0.69 10.70 -1.84
C PRO A 186 1.17 9.30 -2.27
N LYS A 187 2.49 9.05 -2.23
CA LYS A 187 3.12 7.87 -2.86
C LYS A 187 2.63 6.52 -2.29
N PHE A 188 2.28 6.45 -1.01
CA PHE A 188 1.72 5.25 -0.40
C PHE A 188 0.25 5.03 -0.79
N HIS A 189 -0.49 6.12 -0.95
CA HIS A 189 -1.91 6.11 -1.26
C HIS A 189 -2.22 5.86 -2.73
N ILE A 190 -1.29 6.15 -3.63
CA ILE A 190 -1.52 6.07 -5.08
C ILE A 190 -2.03 4.70 -5.53
N LYS A 191 -1.52 3.61 -4.93
CA LYS A 191 -1.93 2.23 -5.24
C LYS A 191 -3.37 1.91 -4.84
N ALA A 192 -4.00 2.71 -3.98
CA ALA A 192 -5.41 2.55 -3.63
C ALA A 192 -6.34 3.17 -4.69
N HIS A 193 -5.82 4.04 -5.56
CA HIS A 193 -6.58 4.62 -6.67
C HIS A 193 -6.57 3.70 -7.90
N GLN A 194 -7.48 3.95 -8.84
CA GLN A 194 -7.49 3.27 -10.14
C GLN A 194 -6.20 3.54 -10.91
N GLU A 195 -5.68 2.54 -11.63
CA GLU A 195 -4.39 2.60 -12.34
C GLU A 195 -4.32 3.78 -13.33
N ILE A 196 -5.43 4.13 -13.99
CA ILE A 196 -5.51 5.28 -14.92
C ILE A 196 -5.12 6.63 -14.28
N ASN A 197 -5.23 6.74 -12.96
CA ASN A 197 -4.92 7.96 -12.21
C ASN A 197 -3.48 7.95 -11.65
N HIS A 198 -2.76 6.83 -11.72
CA HIS A 198 -1.44 6.72 -11.09
C HIS A 198 -0.44 7.64 -11.77
N GLN A 199 -0.38 7.66 -13.10
CA GLN A 199 0.60 8.46 -13.82
C GLN A 199 0.32 9.95 -13.69
N LYS A 200 -0.95 10.35 -13.84
CA LYS A 200 -1.37 11.76 -13.82
C LYS A 200 -1.14 12.46 -12.48
N PHE A 201 -1.27 11.72 -11.37
CA PHE A 201 -1.19 12.30 -10.03
C PHE A 201 0.02 11.79 -9.22
N SER A 202 0.97 11.07 -9.84
CA SER A 202 2.18 10.59 -9.17
C SER A 202 3.22 11.69 -9.02
N PHE A 203 3.74 11.85 -7.80
CA PHE A 203 4.89 12.72 -7.53
C PHE A 203 6.14 12.32 -8.33
N ASP A 204 6.27 11.06 -8.76
CA ASP A 204 7.44 10.63 -9.53
C ASP A 204 7.47 11.20 -10.96
N TYR A 205 6.33 11.63 -11.50
CA TYR A 205 6.19 12.14 -12.88
C TYR A 205 5.82 13.61 -12.95
N GLN A 206 5.97 14.35 -11.83
CA GLN A 206 5.65 15.77 -11.77
C GLN A 206 6.92 16.62 -11.66
N PRO A 207 7.20 17.48 -12.65
CA PRO A 207 8.33 18.39 -12.59
C PRO A 207 8.33 19.28 -11.34
N GLY A 208 9.52 19.51 -10.78
CA GLY A 208 9.74 20.44 -9.67
C GLY A 208 9.39 19.90 -8.27
N VAL A 209 8.86 18.69 -8.13
CA VAL A 209 8.47 18.14 -6.81
C VAL A 209 9.61 17.39 -6.11
N GLY A 210 10.64 16.96 -6.83
CA GLY A 210 11.76 16.17 -6.30
C GLY A 210 11.31 14.88 -5.60
N GLN A 211 12.11 14.36 -4.68
CA GLN A 211 11.79 13.15 -3.90
C GLN A 211 10.79 13.42 -2.75
N THR A 212 9.64 14.03 -3.05
CA THR A 212 8.58 14.31 -2.08
C THR A 212 7.59 13.14 -1.99
N HIS A 213 7.40 12.57 -0.80
CA HIS A 213 6.42 11.49 -0.60
C HIS A 213 5.02 11.97 -0.17
N ALA A 214 4.92 13.16 0.41
CA ALA A 214 3.68 13.81 0.88
C ALA A 214 2.86 13.06 1.96
N GLU A 215 3.44 12.04 2.60
CA GLU A 215 2.79 11.25 3.66
C GLU A 215 2.90 11.87 5.08
N THR A 216 3.50 13.06 5.24
CA THR A 216 3.74 13.65 6.57
C THR A 216 2.46 13.95 7.34
N VAL A 217 1.31 14.01 6.66
CA VAL A 217 0.00 14.20 7.28
C VAL A 217 -0.36 13.05 8.22
N GLU A 218 0.06 11.83 7.89
CA GLU A 218 -0.16 10.63 8.71
C GLU A 218 0.64 10.65 10.01
N GLU A 219 1.83 11.25 10.01
CA GLU A 219 2.63 11.43 11.22
C GLU A 219 1.92 12.35 12.22
N GLY A 220 1.34 13.44 11.70
CA GLY A 220 0.50 14.35 12.48
C GLY A 220 -0.73 13.63 13.06
N TRP A 221 -1.39 12.78 12.27
CA TRP A 221 -2.50 11.95 12.75
C TRP A 221 -2.09 10.92 13.78
N ALA A 222 -0.95 10.24 13.61
CA ALA A 222 -0.44 9.30 14.60
C ALA A 222 -0.24 9.97 15.98
N SER A 223 0.17 11.25 15.99
CA SER A 223 0.27 12.05 17.20
C SER A 223 -1.12 12.37 17.80
N SER A 224 -2.03 12.95 17.00
CA SER A 224 -3.35 13.38 17.49
C SER A 224 -4.29 12.23 17.86
N ASN A 225 -4.12 11.05 17.24
CA ASN A 225 -4.92 9.85 17.50
C ASN A 225 -4.87 9.39 18.95
N LYS A 226 -3.80 9.72 19.69
CA LYS A 226 -3.67 9.43 21.11
C LYS A 226 -4.73 10.16 21.97
N ALA A 227 -5.23 11.29 21.48
CA ALA A 227 -6.28 12.07 22.14
C ALA A 227 -7.69 11.75 21.64
N ALA A 228 -7.84 10.83 20.67
CA ALA A 228 -9.13 10.52 20.05
C ALA A 228 -10.18 10.06 21.08
N SER A 229 -9.81 9.14 21.99
CA SER A 229 -10.71 8.65 23.02
C SER A 229 -11.14 9.74 24.00
N GLN A 230 -10.20 10.59 24.42
CA GLN A 230 -10.45 11.67 25.39
C GLN A 230 -11.34 12.77 24.80
N THR A 231 -11.06 13.18 23.56
CA THR A 231 -11.79 14.26 22.86
C THR A 231 -13.17 13.84 22.40
N LYS A 232 -13.45 12.53 22.34
CA LYS A 232 -14.74 11.98 21.91
C LYS A 232 -15.91 12.39 22.79
N GLU A 233 -15.71 12.42 24.10
CA GLU A 233 -16.75 12.71 25.09
C GLU A 233 -16.80 14.20 25.49
N MET A 234 -15.91 15.04 24.95
CA MET A 234 -15.84 16.46 25.28
C MET A 234 -16.96 17.27 24.61
N SER A 235 -17.33 18.40 25.22
CA SER A 235 -18.14 19.43 24.57
C SER A 235 -17.46 19.97 23.31
N ALA A 236 -18.23 20.55 22.38
CA ALA A 236 -17.69 21.04 21.11
C ALA A 236 -16.57 22.08 21.30
N ALA A 237 -16.76 23.01 22.23
CA ALA A 237 -15.78 24.05 22.54
C ALA A 237 -14.51 23.48 23.19
N SER A 238 -14.68 22.65 24.22
CA SER A 238 -13.54 22.03 24.92
C SER A 238 -12.75 21.09 24.02
N ARG A 239 -13.42 20.37 23.10
CA ARG A 239 -12.75 19.54 22.08
C ARG A 239 -11.90 20.41 21.15
N ALA A 240 -12.48 21.44 20.55
CA ALA A 240 -11.78 22.30 19.59
C ALA A 240 -10.50 22.90 20.21
N LEU A 241 -10.60 23.44 21.43
CA LEU A 241 -9.45 23.99 22.15
C LEU A 241 -8.41 22.92 22.50
N THR A 242 -8.83 21.73 22.95
CA THR A 242 -7.90 20.62 23.21
C THR A 242 -7.13 20.23 21.95
N LEU A 243 -7.82 20.15 20.82
CA LEU A 243 -7.18 19.79 19.56
C LEU A 243 -6.27 20.92 19.05
N ASP A 244 -6.66 22.18 19.18
CA ASP A 244 -5.79 23.34 18.90
C ASP A 244 -4.51 23.31 19.75
N ASP A 245 -4.61 22.98 21.03
CA ASP A 245 -3.45 22.82 21.92
C ASP A 245 -2.53 21.68 21.45
N ILE A 246 -3.09 20.53 21.07
CA ILE A 246 -2.35 19.36 20.58
C ILE A 246 -1.64 19.67 19.26
N PHE A 247 -2.36 20.23 18.28
CA PHE A 247 -1.78 20.63 17.00
C PHE A 247 -0.75 21.75 17.17
N GLY A 248 -1.02 22.69 18.09
CA GLY A 248 -0.13 23.77 18.49
C GLY A 248 1.19 23.27 19.05
N PHE A 249 1.12 22.32 19.97
CA PHE A 249 2.29 21.70 20.57
C PHE A 249 3.08 20.88 19.55
N PHE A 250 2.39 20.09 18.72
CA PHE A 250 3.04 19.31 17.65
C PHE A 250 3.80 20.20 16.67
N ASN A 251 3.16 21.27 16.17
CA ASN A 251 3.83 22.22 15.28
C ASN A 251 5.00 22.93 15.96
N TRP A 252 4.89 23.28 17.24
CA TRP A 252 6.00 23.89 17.99
C TRP A 252 7.19 22.93 18.11
N GLN A 253 6.96 21.66 18.43
CA GLN A 253 8.03 20.65 18.50
C GLN A 253 8.73 20.45 17.15
N LEU A 254 7.95 20.41 16.06
CA LEU A 254 8.50 20.34 14.71
C LEU A 254 9.33 21.59 14.37
N ALA A 255 8.80 22.78 14.64
CA ALA A 255 9.50 24.03 14.38
C ALA A 255 10.84 24.12 15.14
N GLN A 256 10.87 23.70 16.41
CA GLN A 256 12.07 23.70 17.25
C GLN A 256 13.17 22.73 16.81
N SER A 257 12.83 21.74 15.99
CA SER A 257 13.79 20.73 15.51
C SER A 257 14.10 20.87 14.01
N LEU A 258 13.46 21.82 13.34
CA LEU A 258 13.47 21.93 11.89
C LEU A 258 14.86 22.26 11.35
N ASP A 259 15.60 23.12 12.03
CA ASP A 259 17.00 23.47 11.73
C ASP A 259 17.89 22.21 11.67
N ARG A 260 17.84 21.37 12.71
CA ARG A 260 18.63 20.14 12.83
C ARG A 260 18.20 19.10 11.80
N VAL A 261 16.90 19.01 11.53
CA VAL A 261 16.36 18.06 10.54
C VAL A 261 16.75 18.48 9.13
N LEU A 262 16.58 19.75 8.77
CA LEU A 262 16.91 20.26 7.44
C LEU A 262 18.42 20.22 7.18
N ALA A 263 19.26 20.56 8.15
CA ALA A 263 20.71 20.46 8.01
C ALA A 263 21.16 19.01 7.73
N LYS A 264 20.62 18.03 8.47
CA LYS A 264 20.90 16.60 8.23
C LYS A 264 20.40 16.14 6.86
N ARG A 265 19.20 16.57 6.47
CA ARG A 265 18.62 16.25 5.15
C ARG A 265 19.45 16.83 4.02
N LEU A 266 19.98 18.05 4.17
CA LEU A 266 20.86 18.67 3.17
C LEU A 266 22.16 17.88 2.98
N ILE A 267 22.84 17.53 4.07
CA ILE A 267 24.07 16.71 3.98
C ILE A 267 23.80 15.38 3.29
N ARG A 268 22.67 14.74 3.61
CA ARG A 268 22.25 13.50 2.96
C ARG A 268 21.95 13.72 1.48
N ALA A 269 21.21 14.78 1.14
CA ALA A 269 20.86 15.11 -0.24
C ALA A 269 22.10 15.34 -1.11
N VAL A 270 23.13 16.03 -0.60
CA VAL A 270 24.39 16.23 -1.34
C VAL A 270 25.10 14.90 -1.63
N LYS A 271 25.11 13.98 -0.65
CA LYS A 271 25.71 12.65 -0.84
C LYS A 271 24.92 11.79 -1.83
N GLU A 272 23.60 11.75 -1.67
CA GLU A 272 22.71 10.99 -2.55
C GLU A 272 22.67 11.56 -3.97
N PHE A 273 22.80 12.89 -4.12
CA PHE A 273 22.90 13.54 -5.42
C PHE A 273 24.05 12.96 -6.24
N LYS A 274 25.26 12.86 -5.66
CA LYS A 274 26.42 12.33 -6.39
C LYS A 274 26.20 10.89 -6.86
N ILE A 275 25.64 10.05 -6.00
CA ILE A 275 25.33 8.65 -6.33
C ILE A 275 24.31 8.58 -7.46
N HIS A 276 23.19 9.31 -7.33
CA HIS A 276 22.14 9.29 -8.34
C HIS A 276 22.57 9.91 -9.67
N ASP A 277 23.45 10.92 -9.64
CA ASP A 277 24.02 11.56 -10.83
C ASP A 277 24.92 10.57 -11.58
N ASP A 278 25.83 9.89 -10.86
CA ASP A 278 26.69 8.85 -11.44
C ASP A 278 25.85 7.70 -12.04
N ASP A 279 24.88 7.17 -11.28
CA ASP A 279 23.97 6.11 -11.74
C ASP A 279 23.16 6.55 -12.97
N PHE A 280 22.69 7.81 -12.99
CA PHE A 280 21.90 8.37 -14.09
C PHE A 280 22.74 8.51 -15.36
N MET A 281 23.99 8.97 -15.24
CA MET A 281 24.89 9.13 -16.38
C MET A 281 25.26 7.76 -16.98
N GLU A 282 25.66 6.79 -16.14
CA GLU A 282 25.97 5.43 -16.60
C GLU A 282 24.77 4.75 -17.29
N PHE A 283 23.58 4.90 -16.69
CA PHE A 283 22.34 4.38 -17.29
C PHE A 283 22.03 5.06 -18.63
N SER A 284 22.17 6.39 -18.70
CA SER A 284 21.87 7.17 -19.91
C SER A 284 22.82 6.83 -21.06
N GLU A 285 24.11 6.65 -20.78
CA GLU A 285 25.10 6.22 -21.77
C GLU A 285 24.79 4.81 -22.28
N SER A 286 24.54 3.86 -21.38
CA SER A 286 24.18 2.48 -21.74
C SER A 286 22.88 2.41 -22.55
N LEU A 287 21.91 3.27 -22.23
CA LEU A 287 20.64 3.36 -22.96
C LEU A 287 20.84 3.93 -24.38
N ARG A 288 21.71 4.94 -24.53
CA ARG A 288 22.08 5.49 -25.84
C ARG A 288 22.75 4.46 -26.71
N GLU A 289 23.67 3.68 -26.16
CA GLU A 289 24.36 2.60 -26.89
C GLU A 289 23.40 1.49 -27.34
N SER A 290 22.41 1.13 -26.51
CA SER A 290 21.52 0.00 -26.78
C SER A 290 20.36 0.33 -27.74
N VAL A 291 19.76 1.52 -27.63
CA VAL A 291 18.54 1.88 -28.38
C VAL A 291 18.78 2.96 -29.45
N GLY A 292 19.90 3.69 -29.36
CA GLY A 292 20.29 4.76 -30.27
C GLY A 292 19.60 6.11 -29.98
N ASP A 293 20.29 7.20 -30.32
CA ASP A 293 19.86 8.59 -30.02
C ASP A 293 18.51 8.96 -30.63
N LYS A 294 18.17 8.40 -31.81
CA LYS A 294 16.91 8.71 -32.49
C LYS A 294 15.69 8.31 -31.65
N THR A 295 15.74 7.14 -31.01
CA THR A 295 14.64 6.63 -30.19
C THR A 295 14.53 7.40 -28.88
N ILE A 296 15.66 7.76 -28.28
CA ILE A 296 15.71 8.58 -27.07
C ILE A 296 15.08 9.95 -27.32
N HIS A 297 15.42 10.61 -28.43
CA HIS A 297 14.81 11.88 -28.79
C HIS A 297 13.29 11.79 -29.00
N GLN A 298 12.78 10.65 -29.50
CA GLN A 298 11.34 10.42 -29.59
C GLN A 298 10.70 10.31 -28.20
N TRP A 299 11.34 9.60 -27.27
CA TRP A 299 10.85 9.47 -25.90
C TRP A 299 10.88 10.80 -25.14
N ASP A 300 11.95 11.58 -25.28
CA ASP A 300 12.06 12.92 -24.70
C ASP A 300 10.91 13.81 -25.17
N LYS A 301 10.62 13.79 -26.48
CA LYS A 301 9.50 14.54 -27.05
C LYS A 301 8.14 14.09 -26.49
N MET A 302 7.94 12.77 -26.32
CA MET A 302 6.71 12.25 -25.71
C MET A 302 6.54 12.72 -24.26
N ILE A 303 7.64 12.79 -23.50
CA ILE A 303 7.64 13.28 -22.12
C ILE A 303 7.29 14.76 -22.10
N GLU A 304 7.96 15.60 -22.91
CA GLU A 304 7.69 17.03 -22.97
C GLU A 304 6.25 17.37 -23.37
N GLU A 305 5.71 16.68 -24.39
CA GLU A 305 4.34 16.88 -24.84
C GLU A 305 3.32 16.51 -23.75
N TRP A 306 3.57 15.40 -23.04
CA TRP A 306 2.70 14.94 -21.96
C TRP A 306 2.81 15.79 -20.69
N GLU A 307 4.01 16.31 -20.36
CA GLU A 307 4.20 17.19 -19.22
C GLU A 307 3.49 18.53 -19.39
N LYS A 308 3.52 19.08 -20.61
CA LYS A 308 2.76 20.30 -20.97
C LYS A 308 1.25 20.04 -21.00
N ASP A 309 0.83 18.90 -21.54
CA ASP A 309 -0.57 18.54 -21.66
C ASP A 309 -0.82 17.09 -21.23
N LYS A 310 -1.27 16.94 -19.98
CA LYS A 310 -1.62 15.64 -19.36
C LYS A 310 -2.85 14.97 -20.02
N THR A 311 -3.44 15.54 -21.07
CA THR A 311 -4.47 14.87 -21.90
C THR A 311 -3.88 14.06 -23.05
N LYS A 312 -2.60 14.28 -23.39
CA LYS A 312 -1.86 13.49 -24.39
C LYS A 312 -1.61 12.06 -23.89
N PRO A 313 -1.29 11.11 -24.79
CA PRO A 313 -0.92 9.74 -24.40
C PRO A 313 0.21 9.76 -23.37
N CYS A 314 0.03 9.05 -22.27
CA CYS A 314 1.01 9.03 -21.19
C CYS A 314 2.17 8.08 -21.54
N PRO A 315 3.42 8.55 -21.60
CA PRO A 315 4.57 7.67 -21.89
C PRO A 315 4.84 6.66 -20.77
N TYR A 316 4.29 6.88 -19.57
CA TYR A 316 4.44 6.01 -18.40
C TYR A 316 3.25 5.08 -18.18
N GLU A 317 2.24 5.11 -19.05
CA GLU A 317 1.13 4.17 -18.98
C GLU A 317 1.64 2.79 -19.42
N LEU A 318 1.59 1.83 -18.50
CA LEU A 318 1.89 0.45 -18.86
C LEU A 318 0.77 -0.04 -19.79
N PRO A 319 1.11 -0.73 -20.90
CA PRO A 319 0.11 -1.41 -21.70
C PRO A 319 -0.74 -2.29 -20.78
N ARG A 320 -2.06 -2.17 -20.89
CA ARG A 320 -2.93 -3.12 -20.19
C ARG A 320 -2.60 -4.50 -20.73
N ASP A 321 -2.30 -5.44 -19.84
CA ASP A 321 -2.31 -6.85 -20.19
C ASP A 321 -3.70 -7.13 -20.79
N GLU A 322 -3.77 -7.52 -22.07
CA GLU A 322 -5.03 -7.86 -22.74
C GLU A 322 -5.77 -9.01 -22.04
N LYS A 323 -5.04 -9.73 -21.18
CA LYS A 323 -5.49 -10.91 -20.44
C LYS A 323 -6.05 -10.50 -19.08
N MET A 324 -7.28 -10.93 -18.82
CA MET A 324 -8.02 -10.66 -17.59
C MET A 324 -7.36 -11.29 -16.35
N SER A 325 -7.42 -10.59 -15.22
CA SER A 325 -7.06 -11.12 -13.91
C SER A 325 -8.03 -12.22 -13.47
N LEU A 326 -7.64 -13.05 -12.50
CA LEU A 326 -8.47 -14.16 -12.02
C LEU A 326 -9.86 -13.65 -11.58
N LYS A 327 -9.89 -12.54 -10.87
CA LYS A 327 -11.14 -11.94 -10.39
C LYS A 327 -12.01 -11.40 -11.53
N GLU A 328 -11.41 -10.86 -12.58
CA GLU A 328 -12.15 -10.41 -13.76
C GLU A 328 -12.73 -11.59 -14.53
N VAL A 329 -11.97 -12.68 -14.69
CA VAL A 329 -12.48 -13.93 -15.29
C VAL A 329 -13.63 -14.50 -14.45
N GLU A 330 -13.52 -14.50 -13.12
CA GLU A 330 -14.62 -14.92 -12.23
C GLU A 330 -15.88 -14.06 -12.42
N ILE A 331 -15.72 -12.74 -12.56
CA ILE A 331 -16.85 -11.82 -12.80
C ILE A 331 -17.49 -12.11 -14.16
N GLU A 332 -16.69 -12.32 -15.20
CA GLU A 332 -17.20 -12.54 -16.56
C GLU A 332 -17.97 -13.86 -16.66
N LEU A 333 -17.42 -14.95 -16.11
CA LEU A 333 -18.11 -16.23 -16.03
C LEU A 333 -19.44 -16.13 -15.27
N THR A 334 -19.48 -15.32 -14.21
CA THR A 334 -20.72 -15.06 -13.46
C THR A 334 -21.75 -14.28 -14.28
N LYS A 335 -21.31 -13.32 -15.10
CA LYS A 335 -22.21 -12.59 -16.03
C LYS A 335 -22.75 -13.51 -17.11
N GLU A 336 -21.90 -14.32 -17.73
CA GLU A 336 -22.29 -15.29 -18.77
C GLU A 336 -23.34 -16.27 -18.23
N GLU A 337 -23.16 -16.77 -17.00
CA GLU A 337 -24.17 -17.58 -16.30
C GLU A 337 -25.48 -16.81 -16.13
N HIS A 338 -25.42 -15.57 -15.63
CA HIS A 338 -26.61 -14.76 -15.41
C HIS A 338 -27.38 -14.50 -16.72
N GLU A 339 -26.67 -14.20 -17.81
CA GLU A 339 -27.26 -13.98 -19.14
C GLU A 339 -27.86 -15.26 -19.71
N ALA A 340 -27.21 -16.40 -19.54
CA ALA A 340 -27.74 -17.67 -20.02
C ALA A 340 -28.97 -18.13 -19.23
N LEU A 341 -28.99 -17.91 -17.90
CA LEU A 341 -30.18 -18.09 -17.07
C LEU A 341 -31.32 -17.16 -17.50
N SER A 342 -31.02 -15.90 -17.84
CA SER A 342 -32.02 -14.95 -18.33
C SER A 342 -32.62 -15.35 -19.69
N ARG A 343 -31.88 -16.12 -20.49
CA ARG A 343 -32.32 -16.71 -21.77
C ARG A 343 -33.05 -18.05 -21.60
N GLY A 344 -33.25 -18.53 -20.37
CA GLY A 344 -33.93 -19.80 -20.09
C GLY A 344 -33.09 -21.03 -20.41
N VAL A 345 -31.79 -20.88 -20.62
CA VAL A 345 -30.86 -22.01 -20.78
C VAL A 345 -30.50 -22.51 -19.39
N ASN A 346 -30.70 -23.79 -19.12
CA ASN A 346 -30.20 -24.39 -17.89
C ASN A 346 -28.66 -24.42 -17.94
N VAL A 347 -28.04 -23.61 -17.08
CA VAL A 347 -26.60 -23.57 -16.91
C VAL A 347 -26.26 -24.10 -15.52
N HIS A 348 -25.22 -24.92 -15.43
CA HIS A 348 -24.67 -25.32 -14.14
C HIS A 348 -24.01 -24.11 -13.48
N SER A 349 -24.28 -23.91 -12.18
CA SER A 349 -23.91 -22.64 -11.55
C SER A 349 -22.39 -22.42 -11.44
N SER A 350 -21.86 -21.43 -12.17
CA SER A 350 -20.47 -20.97 -12.08
C SER A 350 -20.16 -20.35 -10.70
N SER A 351 -21.17 -19.75 -10.06
CA SER A 351 -21.14 -19.29 -8.65
C SER A 351 -20.84 -20.42 -7.65
N SER A 352 -21.15 -21.67 -8.01
CA SER A 352 -20.82 -22.86 -7.19
C SER A 352 -19.44 -23.44 -7.51
N TYR A 353 -18.87 -23.13 -8.66
CA TYR A 353 -17.62 -23.69 -9.19
C TYR A 353 -16.37 -22.88 -8.80
N ILE A 354 -16.48 -21.55 -8.85
CA ILE A 354 -15.40 -20.59 -8.58
C ILE A 354 -14.82 -20.70 -7.15
N PRO A 355 -15.64 -20.82 -6.08
CA PRO A 355 -15.10 -20.96 -4.72
C PRO A 355 -14.42 -22.31 -4.50
N VAL A 356 -14.86 -23.35 -5.22
CA VAL A 356 -14.40 -24.73 -5.06
C VAL A 356 -13.03 -24.89 -5.69
N LEU A 357 -12.85 -24.43 -6.94
CA LEU A 357 -11.56 -24.40 -7.61
C LEU A 357 -10.58 -23.46 -6.90
N SER A 358 -10.98 -22.24 -6.53
CA SER A 358 -10.03 -21.31 -5.89
C SER A 358 -9.59 -21.75 -4.48
N LYS A 359 -10.41 -22.54 -3.75
CA LYS A 359 -10.10 -23.07 -2.41
C LYS A 359 -9.42 -24.44 -2.42
N SER A 360 -9.81 -25.36 -3.31
CA SER A 360 -9.14 -26.67 -3.49
C SER A 360 -7.68 -26.53 -3.93
N ARG A 361 -7.31 -25.36 -4.45
CA ARG A 361 -5.98 -25.02 -4.98
C ARG A 361 -5.01 -24.39 -3.96
N GLN A 362 -5.41 -24.19 -2.69
CA GLN A 362 -4.48 -23.75 -1.64
C GLN A 362 -3.59 -24.92 -1.18
N PRO A 363 -2.29 -24.71 -0.86
CA PRO A 363 -1.47 -25.78 -0.30
C PRO A 363 -2.11 -26.28 1.02
N PRO A 364 -2.10 -27.60 1.29
CA PRO A 364 -2.77 -28.20 2.44
C PRO A 364 -2.38 -27.60 3.80
N ILE A 365 -1.22 -26.96 3.88
CA ILE A 365 -0.59 -26.49 5.12
C ILE A 365 -1.22 -25.21 5.71
N LEU A 366 -2.11 -24.48 5.01
CA LEU A 366 -2.57 -23.15 5.44
C LEU A 366 -4.04 -23.00 5.82
N LEU A 367 -4.82 -24.07 5.81
CA LEU A 367 -6.12 -24.11 6.46
C LEU A 367 -6.02 -25.13 7.59
N PRO A 368 -6.42 -24.82 8.84
CA PRO A 368 -7.19 -25.84 9.51
C PRO A 368 -8.33 -26.12 8.55
N LEU A 369 -8.42 -27.34 8.02
CA LEU A 369 -9.60 -27.85 7.33
C LEU A 369 -10.78 -27.86 8.32
N LYS A 370 -11.14 -26.70 8.86
CA LYS A 370 -12.39 -26.47 9.56
C LYS A 370 -13.44 -26.32 8.48
N CYS A 371 -13.99 -27.48 8.12
CA CYS A 371 -15.40 -27.65 7.82
C CYS A 371 -15.93 -27.05 6.51
N TRP A 372 -15.10 -26.78 5.49
CA TRP A 372 -15.61 -26.78 4.12
C TRP A 372 -15.64 -28.24 3.66
N SER A 373 -16.73 -28.91 4.05
CA SER A 373 -16.92 -30.36 3.95
C SER A 373 -16.43 -30.92 2.61
N PHE A 374 -15.42 -31.79 2.64
CA PHE A 374 -15.00 -32.61 1.50
C PHE A 374 -16.20 -33.23 0.76
N ASN A 375 -17.26 -33.57 1.50
CA ASN A 375 -18.50 -34.09 0.93
C ASN A 375 -19.14 -33.08 -0.03
N LYS A 376 -19.14 -31.77 0.28
CA LYS A 376 -19.63 -30.74 -0.64
C LYS A 376 -18.82 -30.70 -1.94
N PHE A 377 -17.49 -30.89 -1.87
CA PHE A 377 -16.67 -30.98 -3.08
C PHE A 377 -17.07 -32.20 -3.91
N ARG A 378 -17.24 -33.36 -3.28
CA ARG A 378 -17.67 -34.59 -3.96
C ARG A 378 -19.07 -34.47 -4.56
N ASP A 379 -20.01 -33.84 -3.86
CA ASP A 379 -21.36 -33.56 -4.38
C ASP A 379 -21.30 -32.73 -5.66
N PHE A 380 -20.45 -31.68 -5.68
CA PHE A 380 -20.23 -30.88 -6.88
C PHE A 380 -19.49 -31.65 -7.97
N GLN A 381 -18.52 -32.48 -7.61
CA GLN A 381 -17.75 -33.28 -8.55
C GLN A 381 -18.64 -34.31 -9.25
N SER A 382 -19.56 -34.97 -8.54
CA SER A 382 -20.54 -35.88 -9.13
C SER A 382 -21.50 -35.17 -10.09
N LEU A 383 -21.82 -33.89 -9.83
CA LEU A 383 -22.67 -33.09 -10.72
C LEU A 383 -21.94 -32.65 -12.00
N LEU A 384 -20.67 -32.26 -11.87
CA LEU A 384 -19.90 -31.65 -12.96
C LEU A 384 -19.04 -32.65 -13.74
N MET A 385 -18.72 -33.77 -13.11
CA MET A 385 -17.93 -34.87 -13.67
C MET A 385 -18.64 -36.21 -13.41
N PRO A 386 -19.84 -36.42 -13.97
CA PRO A 386 -20.71 -37.55 -13.61
C PRO A 386 -20.12 -38.91 -13.95
N THR A 387 -19.31 -38.98 -15.00
CA THR A 387 -18.65 -40.19 -15.53
C THR A 387 -17.20 -40.30 -15.08
N LEU A 388 -16.78 -39.52 -14.07
CA LEU A 388 -15.40 -39.50 -13.56
C LEU A 388 -14.88 -40.89 -13.19
N HIS A 389 -15.72 -41.70 -12.56
CA HIS A 389 -15.33 -43.03 -12.06
C HIS A 389 -14.85 -43.96 -13.17
N ASP A 390 -15.39 -43.82 -14.39
CA ASP A 390 -15.04 -44.64 -15.57
C ASP A 390 -13.62 -44.36 -16.09
N TYR A 391 -13.03 -43.22 -15.71
CA TYR A 391 -11.71 -42.77 -16.17
C TYR A 391 -10.64 -42.83 -15.07
N LEU A 392 -10.97 -43.35 -13.88
CA LEU A 392 -10.02 -43.54 -12.78
C LEU A 392 -9.40 -44.94 -12.85
N ASN A 393 -8.10 -45.05 -12.55
CA ASN A 393 -7.44 -46.35 -12.39
C ASN A 393 -7.81 -46.98 -11.04
N GLU A 394 -7.60 -48.29 -10.86
CA GLU A 394 -7.96 -49.02 -9.61
C GLU A 394 -7.41 -48.35 -8.32
N SER A 395 -6.15 -47.91 -8.33
CA SER A 395 -5.54 -47.19 -7.19
C SER A 395 -6.15 -45.81 -6.93
N GLN A 396 -6.67 -45.16 -7.98
CA GLN A 396 -7.32 -43.86 -7.89
C GLN A 396 -8.77 -43.97 -7.46
N GLN A 397 -9.46 -45.03 -7.89
CA GLN A 397 -10.81 -45.38 -7.42
C GLN A 397 -10.78 -45.73 -5.93
N GLU A 398 -9.80 -46.52 -5.48
CA GLU A 398 -9.67 -46.85 -4.05
C GLU A 398 -9.44 -45.59 -3.19
N SER A 399 -8.58 -44.66 -3.65
CA SER A 399 -8.39 -43.36 -3.00
C SER A 399 -9.62 -42.44 -3.10
N PHE A 400 -10.45 -42.61 -4.13
CA PHE A 400 -11.67 -41.83 -4.34
C PHE A 400 -12.80 -42.27 -3.40
N ASP A 401 -13.01 -43.59 -3.30
CA ASP A 401 -14.08 -44.22 -2.54
C ASP A 401 -13.76 -44.31 -1.04
N LYS A 402 -12.48 -44.46 -0.69
CA LYS A 402 -11.99 -44.49 0.70
C LYS A 402 -10.93 -43.41 0.93
N PRO A 403 -11.34 -42.14 1.05
CA PRO A 403 -10.41 -41.07 1.37
C PRO A 403 -9.83 -41.27 2.78
N ASP A 404 -8.54 -40.98 2.95
CA ASP A 404 -7.85 -40.97 4.24
C ASP A 404 -8.46 -39.87 5.13
N ALA A 405 -9.35 -40.28 6.03
CA ALA A 405 -10.05 -39.38 6.95
C ALA A 405 -9.12 -38.83 8.05
N ASP A 406 -8.01 -39.52 8.33
CA ASP A 406 -7.05 -39.15 9.35
C ASP A 406 -6.07 -38.09 8.85
N ASN A 407 -5.75 -38.09 7.54
CA ASN A 407 -4.89 -37.10 6.89
C ASN A 407 -5.61 -36.42 5.70
N PRO A 408 -6.53 -35.47 5.97
CA PRO A 408 -7.34 -34.86 4.92
C PRO A 408 -6.52 -34.01 3.93
N GLU A 409 -5.27 -33.65 4.25
CA GLU A 409 -4.28 -33.05 3.35
C GLU A 409 -3.83 -33.96 2.19
N ASN A 410 -3.96 -35.29 2.35
CA ASN A 410 -3.51 -36.28 1.38
C ASN A 410 -4.63 -36.69 0.41
N ILE A 411 -5.85 -36.22 0.63
CA ILE A 411 -6.99 -36.54 -0.22
C ILE A 411 -6.80 -35.87 -1.58
N LYS A 412 -6.65 -36.69 -2.63
CA LYS A 412 -6.53 -36.20 -4.01
C LYS A 412 -7.87 -35.67 -4.51
N LEU A 413 -7.87 -34.39 -4.89
CA LEU A 413 -9.00 -33.74 -5.55
C LEU A 413 -8.78 -33.78 -7.06
N PHE A 414 -9.57 -34.59 -7.76
CA PHE A 414 -9.48 -34.72 -9.22
C PHE A 414 -10.05 -33.48 -9.92
N LEU A 415 -9.31 -32.93 -10.86
CA LEU A 415 -9.69 -31.78 -11.68
C LEU A 415 -9.76 -32.19 -13.15
N PRO A 416 -10.55 -31.52 -14.02
CA PRO A 416 -10.60 -31.83 -15.44
C PRO A 416 -9.20 -31.88 -16.10
N SER A 417 -8.28 -31.01 -15.68
CA SER A 417 -6.89 -31.03 -16.17
C SER A 417 -6.12 -32.33 -15.95
N ASP A 418 -6.48 -33.10 -14.92
CA ASP A 418 -5.75 -34.31 -14.52
C ASP A 418 -5.94 -35.44 -15.54
N PHE A 419 -6.93 -35.29 -16.43
CA PHE A 419 -7.25 -36.20 -17.50
C PHE A 419 -6.72 -35.69 -18.84
N ARG A 420 -6.46 -36.60 -19.78
CA ARG A 420 -6.09 -36.26 -21.17
C ARG A 420 -7.28 -35.63 -21.90
N LEU A 421 -7.02 -34.81 -22.92
CA LEU A 421 -8.04 -34.09 -23.71
C LEU A 421 -9.21 -34.98 -24.18
N SER A 422 -8.95 -36.22 -24.61
CA SER A 422 -9.98 -37.18 -25.04
C SER A 422 -10.90 -37.63 -23.90
N ALA A 423 -10.34 -37.84 -22.70
CA ALA A 423 -11.10 -38.24 -21.52
C ALA A 423 -11.86 -37.05 -20.89
N ARG A 424 -11.40 -35.81 -21.07
CA ARG A 424 -12.08 -34.61 -20.53
C ARG A 424 -13.49 -34.43 -21.08
N ASN A 425 -13.66 -34.63 -22.39
CA ASN A 425 -14.96 -34.47 -23.04
C ASN A 425 -15.97 -35.55 -22.63
N GLY A 426 -15.49 -36.73 -22.24
CA GLY A 426 -16.33 -37.83 -21.78
C GLY A 426 -16.59 -37.79 -20.27
N ALA A 427 -15.63 -37.31 -19.46
CA ALA A 427 -15.69 -37.27 -18.00
C ALA A 427 -16.38 -36.01 -17.44
N CYS A 428 -16.37 -34.90 -18.17
CA CYS A 428 -16.84 -33.59 -17.70
C CYS A 428 -18.06 -33.10 -18.50
N VAL A 429 -18.90 -32.30 -17.86
CA VAL A 429 -19.94 -31.55 -18.56
C VAL A 429 -19.31 -30.57 -19.58
N GLY A 430 -20.00 -30.35 -20.71
CA GLY A 430 -19.53 -29.48 -21.79
C GLY A 430 -19.14 -28.07 -21.30
N GLY A 431 -18.01 -27.56 -21.77
CA GLY A 431 -17.48 -26.23 -21.42
C GLY A 431 -16.65 -26.19 -20.12
N LEU A 432 -16.75 -27.20 -19.24
CA LEU A 432 -16.06 -27.21 -17.95
C LEU A 432 -14.53 -27.14 -18.08
N SER A 433 -13.97 -27.91 -19.02
CA SER A 433 -12.53 -27.91 -19.29
C SER A 433 -12.04 -26.55 -19.82
N ALA A 434 -12.87 -25.82 -20.57
CA ALA A 434 -12.51 -24.51 -21.11
C ALA A 434 -12.53 -23.44 -20.01
N MET A 435 -13.55 -23.45 -19.15
CA MET A 435 -13.63 -22.57 -17.98
C MET A 435 -12.46 -22.82 -17.01
N GLU A 436 -12.12 -24.07 -16.75
CA GLU A 436 -10.96 -24.41 -15.92
C GLU A 436 -9.66 -23.84 -16.51
N THR A 437 -9.48 -24.01 -17.82
CA THR A 437 -8.32 -23.54 -18.58
C THR A 437 -8.19 -22.01 -18.43
N GLN A 438 -9.27 -21.26 -18.66
CA GLN A 438 -9.26 -19.80 -18.48
C GLN A 438 -8.91 -19.37 -17.06
N LEU A 439 -9.49 -20.01 -16.04
CA LEU A 439 -9.21 -19.70 -14.63
C LEU A 439 -7.75 -19.99 -14.26
N ARG A 440 -7.18 -21.08 -14.79
CA ARG A 440 -5.77 -21.45 -14.56
C ARG A 440 -4.80 -20.46 -15.22
N GLU A 441 -5.16 -19.94 -16.39
CA GLU A 441 -4.34 -18.98 -17.15
C GLU A 441 -4.26 -17.67 -16.38
N ALA A 442 -5.40 -17.20 -15.92
CA ALA A 442 -5.51 -16.01 -15.09
C ALA A 442 -4.79 -16.20 -13.73
N GLU A 443 -4.95 -17.35 -13.08
CA GLU A 443 -4.26 -17.66 -11.82
C GLU A 443 -2.72 -17.68 -11.99
N ALA A 444 -2.22 -18.26 -13.08
CA ALA A 444 -0.79 -18.30 -13.36
C ALA A 444 -0.22 -16.89 -13.59
N ARG A 445 -0.89 -16.06 -14.40
CA ARG A 445 -0.45 -14.66 -14.65
C ARG A 445 -0.50 -13.80 -13.38
N ASP A 446 -1.59 -13.88 -12.62
CA ASP A 446 -1.70 -13.17 -11.35
C ASP A 446 -0.60 -13.63 -10.38
N SER A 447 -0.38 -14.94 -10.27
CA SER A 447 0.66 -15.50 -9.41
C SER A 447 2.06 -15.01 -9.82
N LEU A 448 2.35 -14.92 -11.12
CA LEU A 448 3.61 -14.38 -11.62
C LEU A 448 3.77 -12.89 -11.28
N LYS A 449 2.72 -12.08 -11.45
CA LYS A 449 2.70 -10.66 -11.05
C LYS A 449 3.00 -10.50 -9.56
N HIS A 450 2.32 -11.29 -8.71
CA HIS A 450 2.54 -11.26 -7.27
C HIS A 450 3.91 -11.82 -6.85
N LEU A 451 4.44 -12.80 -7.57
CA LEU A 451 5.79 -13.34 -7.35
C LEU A 451 6.83 -12.24 -7.59
N ARG A 452 6.77 -11.56 -8.73
CA ARG A 452 7.66 -10.43 -9.07
C ARG A 452 7.58 -9.32 -8.03
N GLN A 453 6.37 -8.96 -7.59
CA GLN A 453 6.17 -7.96 -6.52
C GLN A 453 6.76 -8.42 -5.19
N GLY A 454 6.59 -9.70 -4.83
CA GLY A 454 7.15 -10.28 -3.61
C GLY A 454 8.67 -10.28 -3.61
N LEU A 455 9.31 -10.60 -4.74
CA LEU A 455 10.76 -10.55 -4.89
C LEU A 455 11.31 -9.12 -4.76
N ARG A 456 10.66 -8.13 -5.40
CA ARG A 456 11.00 -6.71 -5.22
C ARG A 456 10.87 -6.27 -3.76
N ALA A 457 9.78 -6.66 -3.10
CA ALA A 457 9.57 -6.35 -1.68
C ALA A 457 10.64 -7.01 -0.78
N ARG A 458 11.07 -8.24 -1.09
CA ARG A 458 12.14 -8.94 -0.38
C ARG A 458 13.45 -8.15 -0.47
N THR A 459 13.87 -7.78 -1.68
CA THR A 459 15.10 -7.00 -1.93
C THR A 459 15.09 -5.68 -1.16
N MET A 460 14.04 -4.86 -1.35
CA MET A 460 13.95 -3.56 -0.68
C MET A 460 13.90 -3.66 0.85
N THR A 461 13.20 -4.66 1.39
CA THR A 461 13.11 -4.87 2.84
C THR A 461 14.45 -5.31 3.42
N SER A 462 15.20 -6.16 2.71
CA SER A 462 16.53 -6.60 3.11
C SER A 462 17.53 -5.44 3.13
N GLU A 463 17.56 -4.61 2.09
CA GLU A 463 18.38 -3.40 2.06
C GLU A 463 18.02 -2.44 3.20
N PHE A 464 16.73 -2.19 3.39
CA PHE A 464 16.26 -1.30 4.44
C PHE A 464 16.71 -1.81 5.82
N LYS A 465 16.61 -3.12 6.05
CA LYS A 465 17.07 -3.76 7.28
C LYS A 465 18.57 -3.54 7.51
N LEU A 466 19.40 -3.81 6.50
CA LEU A 466 20.85 -3.63 6.59
C LEU A 466 21.22 -2.18 6.90
N LYS A 467 20.58 -1.22 6.23
CA LYS A 467 20.88 0.20 6.37
C LYS A 467 20.36 0.81 7.69
N ASN A 468 19.21 0.37 8.20
CA ASN A 468 18.47 1.10 9.24
C ASN A 468 18.17 0.32 10.53
N ILE A 469 18.19 -1.01 10.52
CA ILE A 469 17.71 -1.81 11.66
C ILE A 469 18.87 -2.28 12.53
N THR A 470 18.95 -1.70 13.74
CA THR A 470 19.89 -2.09 14.78
C THR A 470 19.16 -2.64 16.02
N GLY A 471 19.86 -3.47 16.81
CA GLY A 471 19.34 -4.05 18.05
C GLY A 471 18.47 -5.31 17.87
N ARG A 472 18.37 -6.12 18.93
CA ARG A 472 17.77 -7.47 18.87
C ARG A 472 16.28 -7.46 18.55
N VAL A 473 15.48 -6.65 19.26
CA VAL A 473 14.01 -6.63 19.13
C VAL A 473 13.55 -6.20 17.72
N ARG A 474 14.15 -5.13 17.18
CA ARG A 474 13.81 -4.61 15.85
C ARG A 474 14.24 -5.59 14.74
N ASN A 475 15.38 -6.26 14.93
CA ASN A 475 15.81 -7.33 14.03
C ASN A 475 14.80 -8.47 14.01
N THR A 476 14.36 -8.98 15.16
CA THR A 476 13.35 -10.06 15.22
C THR A 476 12.04 -9.66 14.54
N ARG A 477 11.55 -8.43 14.75
CA ARG A 477 10.34 -7.94 14.08
C ARG A 477 10.50 -7.87 12.56
N THR A 478 11.62 -7.35 12.08
CA THR A 478 11.91 -7.23 10.64
C THR A 478 12.07 -8.61 9.98
N GLN A 479 12.70 -9.56 10.68
CA GLN A 479 12.75 -10.96 10.23
C GLN A 479 11.36 -11.58 10.12
N GLY A 480 10.44 -11.24 11.03
CA GLY A 480 9.03 -11.66 10.91
C GLY A 480 8.34 -11.10 9.67
N VAL A 481 8.69 -9.89 9.22
CA VAL A 481 8.17 -9.30 7.98
C VAL A 481 8.76 -10.01 6.76
N LEU A 482 10.09 -10.20 6.72
CA LEU A 482 10.75 -10.95 5.65
C LEU A 482 10.17 -12.36 5.51
N ARG A 483 9.97 -13.08 6.61
CA ARG A 483 9.33 -14.41 6.61
C ARG A 483 7.95 -14.39 5.95
N LYS A 484 7.14 -13.34 6.18
CA LYS A 484 5.82 -13.21 5.54
C LYS A 484 5.96 -12.98 4.03
N ILE A 485 6.95 -12.20 3.61
CA ILE A 485 7.24 -11.96 2.19
C ILE A 485 7.69 -13.28 1.54
N ASP A 486 8.59 -14.02 2.17
CA ASP A 486 9.09 -15.30 1.65
C ASP A 486 7.98 -16.34 1.53
N LEU A 487 7.10 -16.42 2.54
CA LEU A 487 5.90 -17.27 2.47
C LEU A 487 4.99 -16.89 1.30
N GLN A 488 4.83 -15.60 1.03
CA GLN A 488 4.02 -15.11 -0.09
C GLN A 488 4.69 -15.42 -1.45
N VAL A 489 6.01 -15.24 -1.56
CA VAL A 489 6.81 -15.62 -2.73
C VAL A 489 6.66 -17.12 -3.00
N TYR A 490 6.84 -17.96 -1.98
CA TYR A 490 6.71 -19.41 -2.08
C TYR A 490 5.29 -19.83 -2.47
N LYS A 491 4.27 -19.21 -1.87
CA LYS A 491 2.86 -19.47 -2.21
C LYS A 491 2.57 -19.16 -3.68
N ASN A 492 3.05 -18.03 -4.18
CA ASN A 492 2.83 -17.63 -5.58
C ASN A 492 3.64 -18.50 -6.55
N LYS A 493 4.85 -18.94 -6.17
CA LYS A 493 5.63 -19.93 -6.93
C LYS A 493 4.84 -21.22 -7.13
N LEU A 494 4.26 -21.78 -6.06
CA LEU A 494 3.45 -23.00 -6.15
C LEU A 494 2.20 -22.81 -7.00
N ARG A 495 1.50 -21.68 -6.87
CA ARG A 495 0.31 -21.38 -7.67
C ARG A 495 0.64 -21.21 -9.15
N TYR A 496 1.74 -20.53 -9.48
CA TYR A 496 2.23 -20.43 -10.85
C TYR A 496 2.49 -21.80 -11.46
N ARG A 497 3.23 -22.68 -10.75
CA ARG A 497 3.53 -24.04 -11.23
C ARG A 497 2.27 -24.90 -11.41
N ARG A 498 1.26 -24.75 -10.54
CA ARG A 498 -0.02 -25.49 -10.62
C ARG A 498 -0.97 -24.96 -11.69
N GLY A 499 -1.01 -23.64 -11.89
CA GLY A 499 -1.85 -22.98 -12.89
C GLY A 499 -1.37 -23.23 -14.32
N ARG A 500 -0.11 -23.63 -14.51
CA ARG A 500 0.42 -23.90 -15.84
C ARG A 500 -0.20 -25.15 -16.46
N SER A 501 -0.55 -25.05 -17.74
CA SER A 501 -0.92 -26.18 -18.63
C SER A 501 -0.23 -26.04 -20.00
N GLU A 502 -0.86 -26.43 -21.12
CA GLU A 502 -0.32 -26.46 -22.50
C GLU A 502 0.18 -25.10 -23.06
N TRP A 503 0.09 -23.98 -22.32
CA TRP A 503 0.48 -22.63 -22.78
C TRP A 503 2.00 -22.35 -22.72
N GLU A 504 2.80 -23.37 -23.03
CA GLU A 504 4.26 -23.39 -22.82
C GLU A 504 5.03 -22.35 -23.63
N LYS A 505 4.40 -21.76 -24.66
CA LYS A 505 5.00 -20.71 -25.50
C LYS A 505 5.08 -19.35 -24.80
N GLU A 506 4.14 -19.04 -23.90
CA GLU A 506 4.11 -17.76 -23.17
C GLU A 506 4.58 -17.90 -21.71
N LEU A 507 4.14 -18.96 -21.01
CA LEU A 507 4.43 -19.16 -19.59
C LEU A 507 5.47 -20.28 -19.39
N LYS A 508 6.75 -19.87 -19.31
CA LYS A 508 7.91 -20.76 -19.16
C LYS A 508 7.98 -21.49 -17.82
N VAL A 509 8.83 -22.51 -17.73
CA VAL A 509 8.99 -23.28 -16.49
C VAL A 509 9.68 -22.34 -15.52
N LEU A 510 9.08 -22.18 -14.33
CA LEU A 510 9.70 -21.40 -13.28
C LEU A 510 10.56 -22.37 -12.49
N GLU A 511 11.86 -22.33 -12.71
CA GLU A 511 12.83 -23.10 -11.94
C GLU A 511 13.02 -22.50 -10.55
N ASP A 512 13.58 -23.29 -9.63
CA ASP A 512 13.92 -22.79 -8.29
C ASP A 512 14.92 -21.64 -8.37
N ASP A 513 15.79 -21.71 -9.38
CA ASP A 513 16.80 -20.72 -9.73
C ASP A 513 16.22 -19.41 -10.29
N ASP A 514 14.98 -19.39 -10.78
CA ASP A 514 14.37 -18.14 -11.27
C ASP A 514 13.81 -17.28 -10.13
N VAL A 515 13.66 -17.84 -8.92
CA VAL A 515 13.02 -17.18 -7.76
C VAL A 515 14.05 -16.39 -6.93
N ARG A 516 14.67 -15.41 -7.59
CA ARG A 516 15.78 -14.60 -7.06
C ARG A 516 15.43 -13.11 -6.96
N GLY A 517 16.04 -12.41 -6.00
CA GLY A 517 15.86 -10.97 -5.85
C GLY A 517 16.53 -10.18 -6.97
N LEU A 518 16.10 -8.94 -7.24
CA LEU A 518 16.67 -8.10 -8.31
C LEU A 518 18.19 -7.92 -8.14
N ASN A 519 18.63 -7.71 -6.89
CA ASN A 519 20.03 -7.48 -6.57
C ASN A 519 20.86 -8.78 -6.51
N GLU A 520 20.26 -9.98 -6.52
CA GLU A 520 21.03 -11.23 -6.48
C GLU A 520 21.95 -11.39 -7.71
N TRP A 521 21.64 -10.71 -8.81
CA TRP A 521 22.50 -10.57 -10.00
C TRP A 521 23.73 -9.67 -9.76
N ALA A 522 23.57 -8.67 -8.90
CA ALA A 522 24.54 -7.59 -8.64
C ALA A 522 25.13 -7.63 -7.22
N LEU A 523 24.94 -8.73 -6.46
CA LEU A 523 25.52 -8.86 -5.13
C LEU A 523 27.03 -8.75 -5.24
N SER A 524 27.59 -7.82 -4.48
CA SER A 524 29.03 -7.78 -4.24
C SER A 524 29.47 -9.16 -3.70
N ARG A 525 30.72 -9.56 -3.93
CA ARG A 525 31.26 -10.82 -3.37
C ARG A 525 31.03 -10.93 -1.86
N GLU A 526 31.02 -9.81 -1.14
CA GLU A 526 30.80 -9.75 0.30
C GLU A 526 29.35 -10.04 0.67
N GLU A 527 28.39 -9.56 -0.12
CA GLU A 527 26.97 -9.85 0.10
C GLU A 527 26.65 -11.30 -0.24
N ARG A 528 27.27 -11.84 -1.30
CA ARG A 528 27.20 -13.27 -1.65
C ARG A 528 27.76 -14.15 -0.53
N ALA A 529 28.91 -13.80 0.03
CA ALA A 529 29.51 -14.50 1.16
C ALA A 529 28.67 -14.37 2.45
N GLN A 530 28.00 -13.23 2.69
CA GLN A 530 27.06 -13.08 3.81
C GLN A 530 25.77 -13.90 3.61
N GLU A 531 25.28 -14.01 2.38
CA GLU A 531 24.12 -14.82 2.03
C GLU A 531 24.46 -16.32 2.10
N GLU A 532 25.63 -16.73 1.61
CA GLU A 532 26.19 -18.08 1.75
C GLU A 532 26.43 -18.41 3.21
N ALA A 533 27.01 -17.51 4.00
CA ALA A 533 27.13 -17.70 5.45
C ALA A 533 25.74 -17.82 6.12
N ARG A 534 24.70 -17.12 5.64
CA ARG A 534 23.31 -17.30 6.12
C ARG A 534 22.69 -18.63 5.67
N ARG A 535 23.07 -19.15 4.50
CA ARG A 535 22.67 -20.48 4.01
C ARG A 535 23.37 -21.58 4.80
N GLU A 536 24.68 -21.47 5.02
CA GLU A 536 25.53 -22.36 5.81
C GLU A 536 25.17 -22.33 7.31
N HIS A 537 24.80 -21.17 7.87
CA HIS A 537 24.29 -21.06 9.24
C HIS A 537 22.84 -21.56 9.42
N GLY A 538 22.28 -22.27 8.42
CA GLY A 538 21.08 -23.09 8.58
C GLY A 538 19.80 -22.26 8.79
N PHE A 539 19.18 -21.82 7.70
CA PHE A 539 17.77 -21.35 7.77
C PHE A 539 16.92 -21.77 6.57
N ILE A 540 17.55 -22.12 5.44
CA ILE A 540 16.86 -22.73 4.29
C ILE A 540 16.97 -24.26 4.38
N ASP A 541 18.12 -24.79 4.76
CA ASP A 541 18.29 -26.23 5.02
C ASP A 541 17.53 -26.70 6.25
N GLU A 542 17.34 -25.91 7.31
CA GLU A 542 16.47 -26.34 8.42
C GLU A 542 15.00 -26.41 8.01
N ILE A 543 14.55 -25.60 7.05
CA ILE A 543 13.20 -25.72 6.50
C ILE A 543 13.18 -26.91 5.54
N ALA A 544 14.09 -27.02 4.57
CA ALA A 544 14.15 -28.18 3.68
C ALA A 544 14.34 -29.51 4.44
N GLN A 545 15.12 -29.54 5.52
CA GLN A 545 15.36 -30.71 6.39
C GLN A 545 14.27 -30.93 7.43
N ALA A 546 13.62 -29.90 7.99
CA ALA A 546 12.42 -30.09 8.81
C ALA A 546 11.24 -30.57 7.95
N TRP A 547 11.18 -30.14 6.70
CA TRP A 547 10.23 -30.64 5.70
C TRP A 547 10.62 -32.04 5.20
N ALA A 548 11.91 -32.34 4.98
CA ALA A 548 12.37 -33.69 4.63
C ALA A 548 12.18 -34.68 5.80
N LYS A 549 12.40 -34.26 7.05
CA LYS A 549 12.07 -35.03 8.26
C LYS A 549 10.57 -35.21 8.48
N ALA A 550 9.75 -34.26 8.03
CA ALA A 550 8.29 -34.44 8.01
C ALA A 550 7.84 -35.41 6.90
N ILE A 551 8.68 -35.63 5.88
CA ILE A 551 8.47 -36.56 4.78
C ILE A 551 9.11 -37.95 5.07
N GLU A 552 10.12 -38.06 5.94
CA GLU A 552 10.77 -39.34 6.30
C GLU A 552 9.81 -40.46 6.76
N PRO A 553 8.67 -40.21 7.45
CA PRO A 553 7.70 -41.25 7.75
C PRO A 553 7.02 -41.86 6.51
N PHE A 554 7.15 -41.23 5.33
CA PHE A 554 6.48 -41.63 4.09
C PHE A 554 7.32 -42.53 3.16
N LEU A 555 8.55 -42.91 3.54
CA LEU A 555 9.42 -43.76 2.69
C LEU A 555 10.03 -45.01 3.36
N GLY A 556 9.70 -45.37 4.60
CA GLY A 556 10.33 -46.53 5.25
C GLY A 556 9.49 -47.25 6.31
N PHE A 557 9.37 -48.57 6.16
CA PHE A 557 8.63 -49.51 7.00
C PHE A 557 8.88 -49.41 8.51
N GLY A 558 7.78 -49.50 9.29
CA GLY A 558 7.73 -50.33 10.50
C GLY A 558 7.99 -49.69 11.86
N LYS A 559 6.92 -49.74 12.69
CA LYS A 559 6.87 -49.78 14.17
C LYS A 559 6.94 -48.45 14.95
N THR A 560 5.74 -48.05 15.39
CA THR A 560 5.36 -47.64 16.75
C THR A 560 6.37 -46.84 17.61
N LYS A 561 6.01 -45.61 17.98
CA LYS A 561 5.71 -45.21 19.39
C LYS A 561 5.38 -43.71 19.55
N ARG A 562 4.32 -43.50 20.33
CA ARG A 562 3.86 -42.34 21.12
C ARG A 562 4.75 -41.08 21.16
N PHE A 563 4.12 -39.94 20.89
CA PHE A 563 4.54 -38.60 21.31
C PHE A 563 4.82 -38.53 22.82
N PRO A 564 5.82 -37.73 23.22
CA PRO A 564 5.71 -36.92 24.43
C PRO A 564 5.88 -35.43 24.13
N HIS A 565 5.18 -34.66 24.94
CA HIS A 565 5.23 -33.21 25.05
C HIS A 565 6.62 -32.74 25.50
N TRP A 566 6.78 -31.40 25.56
CA TRP A 566 7.79 -30.62 26.30
C TRP A 566 8.71 -29.72 25.45
N THR A 567 8.55 -28.42 25.69
CA THR A 567 9.50 -27.33 25.45
C THR A 567 10.88 -27.61 26.07
N PRO A 568 11.97 -27.21 25.41
CA PRO A 568 13.23 -26.94 26.10
C PRO A 568 13.62 -25.45 26.03
N ARG A 569 13.85 -24.86 27.21
CA ARG A 569 14.74 -23.70 27.40
C ARG A 569 16.17 -24.14 27.06
N LEU A 570 16.82 -23.49 26.10
CA LEU A 570 18.26 -23.64 25.87
C LEU A 570 19.00 -22.43 26.46
N LYS A 571 19.75 -22.71 27.54
CA LYS A 571 20.88 -21.89 28.01
C LYS A 571 22.01 -22.02 26.98
N MET A 572 22.53 -20.90 26.48
CA MET A 572 23.76 -20.90 25.69
C MET A 572 24.99 -20.92 26.62
N PRO A 573 26.02 -21.73 26.35
CA PRO A 573 27.34 -21.57 26.96
C PRO A 573 28.10 -20.42 26.29
N CYS A 574 28.80 -19.65 27.09
CA CYS A 574 29.72 -18.60 26.70
C CYS A 574 31.06 -19.16 26.21
N GLY A 575 31.64 -18.49 25.21
CA GLY A 575 33.08 -18.50 24.97
C GLY A 575 33.52 -19.08 23.63
N TRP A 576 33.61 -18.23 22.60
CA TRP A 576 34.52 -18.43 21.47
C TRP A 576 35.03 -17.07 20.98
N ASN A 577 36.34 -16.85 21.13
CA ASN A 577 37.10 -15.72 20.60
C ASN A 577 37.32 -15.92 19.09
N MET A 578 37.11 -14.88 18.29
CA MET A 578 37.52 -14.84 16.88
C MET A 578 38.58 -13.76 16.66
N GLN A 579 39.80 -14.18 16.39
CA GLN A 579 40.88 -13.35 15.85
C GLN A 579 40.53 -12.95 14.41
N LYS A 580 40.67 -11.66 14.10
CA LYS A 580 40.50 -11.11 12.75
C LYS A 580 41.78 -11.31 11.94
N GLN A 581 41.67 -11.97 10.79
CA GLN A 581 42.62 -11.82 9.69
C GLN A 581 41.88 -11.22 8.48
N LYS A 582 42.44 -10.15 7.91
CA LYS A 582 42.03 -9.56 6.63
C LYS A 582 42.90 -10.17 5.52
N PRO A 583 42.35 -10.42 4.31
CA PRO A 583 43.17 -10.45 3.12
C PRO A 583 42.83 -9.34 2.12
N GLU A 584 43.83 -9.06 1.29
CA GLU A 584 44.02 -7.92 0.39
C GLU A 584 43.11 -7.91 -0.84
N VAL A 585 42.88 -6.70 -1.36
CA VAL A 585 42.12 -6.39 -2.57
C VAL A 585 43.06 -6.48 -3.78
N THR A 586 42.70 -7.26 -4.80
CA THR A 586 43.23 -7.09 -6.16
C THR A 586 42.08 -6.97 -7.16
N ASP A 587 42.28 -5.99 -8.04
CA ASP A 587 41.33 -5.40 -8.98
C ASP A 587 41.15 -6.28 -10.24
N GLY A 588 39.92 -6.36 -10.76
CA GLY A 588 39.56 -7.30 -11.82
C GLY A 588 38.27 -6.95 -12.55
N LYS A 589 38.35 -5.95 -13.44
CA LYS A 589 37.35 -5.58 -14.44
C LYS A 589 36.82 -6.78 -15.23
N ARG A 590 35.49 -7.00 -15.34
CA ARG A 590 34.84 -7.65 -16.52
C ARG A 590 33.38 -7.22 -16.75
N ARG A 591 33.21 -6.68 -17.95
CA ARG A 591 32.08 -6.48 -18.89
C ARG A 591 30.80 -7.30 -18.68
N TYR A 592 29.66 -6.63 -18.87
CA TYR A 592 28.29 -7.17 -18.91
C TYR A 592 27.74 -7.23 -20.35
N PHE A 593 26.84 -8.17 -20.62
CA PHE A 593 25.94 -8.20 -21.79
C PHE A 593 24.53 -8.53 -21.29
N PHE A 594 23.54 -7.83 -21.85
CA PHE A 594 22.12 -7.79 -21.45
C PHE A 594 21.32 -9.04 -21.83
#